data_AF-A0A2E6W827-F1
#
_entry.id   AF-A0A2E6W827-F1
#
_cell.length_a   1.000
_cell.length_b   1.000
_cell.length_c   1.000
_cell.angle_alpha   90.00
_cell.angle_beta   90.00
_cell.angle_gamma   90.00
#
_symmetry.space_group_name_H-M   'P 1'
#
loop_
_entity.id
_entity.type
_entity.pdbx_description
1 polymer ?
#
loop_
_entity_poly.entity_id
_entity_poly.type
_entity_poly.pdbx_seq_one_letter_code
_entity_poly.pdbx_strand_id
1 'polypeptide(L)'
;MAFNKPIDGNGCVNYKLANTNKQSCLVCGHPMTEKKIGLSITNAHLKETKAKKMKSTNLWVHHECMAKFSKELRIEKHDENQRINLKKNTSNKQWCIYCGKKITKAIHIEMNNRNDAITTKKTLWMCRKCGPKLGIDLHWKRRNLPN
;
A
#
# COMPACT_ATOMS: atom_id res chain seq x y z
N MET A 1 14.87 -14.16 -10.84
CA MET A 1 13.84 -14.69 -9.92
C MET A 1 12.57 -13.86 -10.06
N ALA A 2 11.42 -14.49 -10.33
CA ALA A 2 10.15 -13.78 -10.51
C ALA A 2 9.47 -13.57 -9.16
N PHE A 3 9.42 -12.33 -8.66
CA PHE A 3 8.80 -12.01 -7.37
C PHE A 3 7.26 -11.80 -7.48
N ASN A 4 6.59 -12.45 -8.41
CA ASN A 4 5.15 -12.23 -8.66
C ASN A 4 4.21 -12.94 -7.66
N LYS A 5 4.72 -13.44 -6.53
CA LYS A 5 3.89 -14.14 -5.54
C LYS A 5 3.24 -13.15 -4.57
N PRO A 6 1.91 -13.23 -4.37
CA PRO A 6 1.22 -12.56 -3.29
C PRO A 6 1.87 -12.78 -1.92
N ILE A 7 1.84 -11.75 -1.09
CA ILE A 7 2.32 -11.83 0.30
C ILE A 7 1.28 -12.48 1.21
N ASP A 8 0.00 -12.39 0.85
CA ASP A 8 -1.13 -12.94 1.59
C ASP A 8 -2.29 -13.38 0.68
N GLY A 9 -3.27 -14.05 1.30
CA GLY A 9 -4.38 -14.77 0.67
C GLY A 9 -5.35 -13.94 -0.17
N ASN A 10 -5.17 -12.63 -0.32
CA ASN A 10 -6.01 -11.81 -1.20
C ASN A 10 -5.26 -11.12 -2.36
N GLY A 11 -3.96 -11.37 -2.56
CA GLY A 11 -3.27 -10.91 -3.79
C GLY A 11 -3.11 -9.39 -3.91
N CYS A 12 -3.36 -8.65 -2.82
CA CYS A 12 -3.35 -7.19 -2.82
C CYS A 12 -1.95 -6.59 -2.89
N VAL A 13 -0.93 -7.39 -2.58
CA VAL A 13 0.47 -7.01 -2.59
C VAL A 13 1.27 -7.92 -3.51
N ASN A 14 2.05 -7.31 -4.40
CA ASN A 14 2.92 -7.99 -5.34
C ASN A 14 4.31 -7.36 -5.31
N TYR A 15 5.37 -8.16 -5.36
CA TYR A 15 6.69 -7.59 -5.63
C TYR A 15 6.87 -7.42 -7.12
N LYS A 16 7.44 -6.29 -7.51
CA LYS A 16 7.73 -5.96 -8.91
C LYS A 16 9.05 -5.22 -8.96
N LEU A 17 9.80 -5.41 -10.04
CA LEU A 17 10.91 -4.51 -10.35
C LEU A 17 10.30 -3.16 -10.72
N ALA A 18 10.63 -2.13 -9.95
CA ALA A 18 10.25 -0.79 -10.33
C ALA A 18 11.25 -0.27 -11.37
N ASN A 19 10.76 0.40 -12.39
CA ASN A 19 11.60 1.02 -13.41
C ASN A 19 10.97 2.35 -13.84
N THR A 20 10.73 3.25 -12.89
CA THR A 20 10.11 4.55 -13.21
C THR A 20 10.43 5.62 -12.16
N ASN A 21 10.87 6.78 -12.62
CA ASN A 21 11.02 7.99 -11.81
C ASN A 21 9.69 8.73 -11.58
N LYS A 22 8.60 8.31 -12.23
CA LYS A 22 7.25 8.89 -12.07
C LYS A 22 6.53 8.39 -10.81
N GLN A 23 7.18 7.52 -10.04
CA GLN A 23 6.68 6.92 -8.82
C GLN A 23 7.71 7.11 -7.72
N SER A 24 7.22 7.29 -6.49
CA SER A 24 8.05 7.37 -5.29
C SER A 24 7.65 6.31 -4.30
N CYS A 25 8.59 5.95 -3.45
CA CYS A 25 8.29 5.13 -2.29
C CYS A 25 7.40 5.89 -1.32
N LEU A 26 6.31 5.24 -0.90
CA LEU A 26 5.36 5.74 0.10
C LEU A 26 6.02 6.13 1.44
N VAL A 27 7.13 5.49 1.79
CA VAL A 27 7.75 5.63 3.10
C VAL A 27 8.84 6.70 3.13
N CYS A 28 9.74 6.72 2.14
CA CYS A 28 10.87 7.64 2.12
C CYS A 28 10.71 8.80 1.13
N GLY A 29 9.77 8.75 0.19
CA GLY A 29 9.55 9.79 -0.81
C GLY A 29 10.52 9.76 -1.98
N HIS A 30 11.61 8.98 -1.89
CA HIS A 30 12.56 8.85 -2.99
C HIS A 30 11.94 8.14 -4.20
N PRO A 31 12.37 8.49 -5.43
CA PRO A 31 11.90 7.86 -6.65
C PRO A 31 12.10 6.33 -6.69
N MET A 32 11.29 5.65 -7.49
CA MET A 32 11.42 4.23 -7.79
C MET A 32 12.33 3.99 -9.02
N THR A 33 13.48 4.67 -9.05
CA THR A 33 14.41 4.79 -10.20
C THR A 33 15.33 3.61 -10.43
N GLU A 34 15.51 2.74 -9.45
CA GLU A 34 16.49 1.65 -9.53
C GLU A 34 15.80 0.31 -9.77
N LYS A 35 16.50 -0.64 -10.40
CA LYS A 35 16.13 -2.06 -10.59
C LYS A 35 15.95 -2.84 -9.27
N LYS A 36 15.56 -2.16 -8.21
CA LYS A 36 15.26 -2.66 -6.88
C LYS A 36 13.84 -3.22 -6.85
N ILE A 37 13.68 -4.22 -6.01
CA ILE A 37 12.38 -4.82 -5.73
C ILE A 37 11.51 -3.77 -5.03
N GLY A 38 10.39 -3.45 -5.67
CA GLY A 38 9.35 -2.59 -5.14
C GLY A 38 8.13 -3.42 -4.75
N LEU A 39 7.50 -3.05 -3.64
CA LEU A 39 6.21 -3.56 -3.23
C LEU A 39 5.11 -2.79 -3.95
N SER A 40 4.35 -3.46 -4.80
CA SER A 40 3.18 -2.91 -5.49
C SER A 40 1.90 -3.32 -4.77
N ILE A 41 1.21 -2.35 -4.16
CA ILE A 41 -0.07 -2.57 -3.47
C ILE A 41 -1.20 -2.03 -4.34
N THR A 42 -2.22 -2.85 -4.64
CA THR A 42 -3.28 -2.49 -5.58
C THR A 42 -4.65 -2.84 -5.05
N ASN A 43 -5.68 -2.06 -5.41
CA ASN A 43 -7.08 -2.40 -5.16
C ASN A 43 -7.69 -3.30 -6.24
N ALA A 44 -7.06 -3.37 -7.43
CA ALA A 44 -7.59 -4.06 -8.61
C ALA A 44 -7.54 -5.60 -8.57
N HIS A 45 -7.27 -6.18 -7.40
CA HIS A 45 -7.31 -7.62 -7.18
C HIS A 45 -8.70 -8.09 -6.73
N LEU A 46 -9.55 -7.21 -6.17
CA LEU A 46 -10.89 -7.53 -5.70
C LEU A 46 -11.87 -7.75 -6.85
N LYS A 47 -12.75 -8.76 -6.75
CA LYS A 47 -13.78 -9.05 -7.77
C LYS A 47 -14.65 -7.83 -8.06
N GLU A 48 -15.04 -7.10 -7.04
CA GLU A 48 -15.89 -5.90 -7.11
C GLU A 48 -15.21 -4.76 -7.86
N THR A 49 -13.90 -4.58 -7.66
CA THR A 49 -13.14 -3.52 -8.35
C THR A 49 -12.92 -3.85 -9.82
N LYS A 50 -12.69 -5.12 -10.15
CA LYS A 50 -12.59 -5.63 -11.52
C LYS A 50 -13.91 -5.48 -12.27
N ALA A 51 -15.01 -5.93 -11.67
CA ALA A 51 -16.34 -5.85 -12.26
C ALA A 51 -16.77 -4.40 -12.56
N LYS A 52 -16.41 -3.46 -11.67
CA LYS A 52 -16.73 -2.03 -11.82
C LYS A 52 -15.72 -1.24 -12.66
N LYS A 53 -14.74 -1.90 -13.28
CA LYS A 53 -13.64 -1.29 -14.05
C LYS A 53 -12.98 -0.11 -13.30
N MET A 54 -12.86 -0.22 -11.98
CA MET A 54 -12.26 0.85 -11.17
C MET A 54 -10.78 0.99 -11.54
N LYS A 55 -10.29 2.23 -11.65
CA LYS A 55 -8.87 2.49 -11.91
C LYS A 55 -8.01 1.85 -10.81
N SER A 56 -7.08 0.97 -11.23
CA SER A 56 -6.10 0.37 -10.32
C SER A 56 -5.17 1.45 -9.79
N THR A 57 -5.07 1.57 -8.47
CA THR A 57 -4.06 2.44 -7.84
C THR A 57 -2.93 1.56 -7.32
N ASN A 58 -1.74 1.69 -7.90
CA ASN A 58 -0.54 1.00 -7.41
C ASN A 58 0.26 1.95 -6.50
N LEU A 59 0.46 1.55 -5.25
CA LEU A 59 1.44 2.19 -4.37
C LEU A 59 2.74 1.41 -4.40
N TRP A 60 3.85 2.14 -4.26
CA TRP A 60 5.19 1.58 -4.28
C TRP A 60 5.88 1.75 -2.92
N VAL A 61 6.54 0.69 -2.46
CA VAL A 61 7.44 0.75 -1.31
C VAL A 61 8.77 0.11 -1.70
N HIS A 62 9.91 0.76 -1.47
CA HIS A 62 11.20 0.08 -1.63
C HIS A 62 11.25 -1.14 -0.71
N HIS A 63 11.88 -2.22 -1.15
CA HIS A 63 12.11 -3.39 -0.32
C HIS A 63 12.73 -3.03 1.06
N GLU A 64 13.74 -2.17 1.07
CA GLU A 64 14.40 -1.67 2.29
C GLU A 64 13.46 -0.86 3.20
N CYS A 65 12.44 -0.21 2.64
CA CYS A 65 11.44 0.55 3.38
C CYS A 65 10.30 -0.30 3.96
N MET A 66 10.21 -1.59 3.60
CA MET A 66 9.09 -2.46 3.97
C MET A 66 8.96 -2.66 5.49
N ALA A 67 10.05 -2.71 6.26
CA ALA A 67 10.00 -2.83 7.71
C ALA A 67 9.36 -1.60 8.36
N LYS A 68 9.75 -0.40 7.92
CA LYS A 68 9.15 0.84 8.39
C LYS A 68 7.67 0.87 8.00
N PHE A 69 7.34 0.57 6.75
CA PHE A 69 5.93 0.50 6.32
C PHE A 69 5.09 -0.46 7.15
N SER A 70 5.59 -1.67 7.40
CA SER A 70 4.96 -2.66 8.26
C SER A 70 4.71 -2.13 9.68
N LYS A 71 5.70 -1.43 10.26
CA LYS A 71 5.54 -0.78 11.57
C LYS A 71 4.45 0.28 11.53
N GLU A 72 4.46 1.18 10.55
CA GLU A 72 3.45 2.23 10.41
C GLU A 72 2.02 1.68 10.28
N LEU A 73 1.84 0.56 9.59
CA LEU A 73 0.53 -0.10 9.46
C LEU A 73 0.00 -0.70 10.78
N ARG A 74 0.90 -0.99 11.73
CA ARG A 74 0.55 -1.57 13.04
C ARG A 74 0.29 -0.50 14.11
N ILE A 75 0.78 0.73 13.91
CA ILE A 75 0.57 1.83 14.86
C ILE A 75 -0.87 2.33 14.69
N GLU A 76 -1.73 2.19 15.70
CA GLU A 76 -3.12 2.66 15.59
C GLU A 76 -3.27 4.19 15.63
N LYS A 77 -2.26 4.90 16.16
CA LYS A 77 -2.16 6.37 16.22
C LYS A 77 -1.48 6.94 14.97
N HIS A 78 -2.19 6.82 13.87
CA HIS A 78 -1.72 7.22 12.54
C HIS A 78 -1.78 8.75 12.31
N ASP A 79 -2.32 9.52 13.25
CA ASP A 79 -2.34 10.99 13.32
C ASP A 79 -0.94 11.61 13.43
N GLU A 80 0.05 10.86 13.91
CA GLU A 80 1.45 11.29 14.01
C GLU A 80 2.27 10.99 12.74
N ASN A 81 1.70 10.27 11.76
CA ASN A 81 2.43 9.88 10.55
C ASN A 81 2.27 10.92 9.44
N GLN A 82 3.34 11.67 9.16
CA GLN A 82 3.37 12.69 8.10
C GLN A 82 3.03 12.18 6.69
N ARG A 83 3.12 10.86 6.44
CA ARG A 83 2.91 10.21 5.13
C ARG A 83 1.74 9.24 5.05
N ILE A 84 1.04 8.96 6.15
CA ILE A 84 -0.15 8.09 6.19
C ILE A 84 -1.24 8.78 7.02
N ASN A 85 -2.21 9.40 6.36
CA ASN A 85 -3.28 10.14 7.04
C ASN A 85 -4.53 9.29 7.32
N LEU A 86 -4.96 9.16 8.57
CA LEU A 86 -6.32 8.67 8.84
C LEU A 86 -7.37 9.70 8.48
N LYS A 87 -8.38 9.28 7.71
CA LYS A 87 -9.56 10.09 7.47
C LYS A 87 -10.82 9.26 7.70
N LYS A 88 -11.75 9.84 8.46
CA LYS A 88 -13.12 9.32 8.58
C LYS A 88 -13.78 9.43 7.21
N ASN A 89 -13.95 8.30 6.53
CA ASN A 89 -14.63 8.26 5.25
C ASN A 89 -16.15 8.29 5.44
N THR A 90 -16.82 9.22 4.77
CA THR A 90 -18.28 9.27 4.65
C THR A 90 -18.80 8.65 3.35
N SER A 91 -17.90 8.31 2.41
CA SER A 91 -18.25 7.69 1.13
C SER A 91 -18.57 6.21 1.28
N ASN A 92 -19.76 5.82 0.84
CA ASN A 92 -20.19 4.43 0.71
C ASN A 92 -19.61 3.72 -0.53
N LYS A 93 -18.64 4.31 -1.23
CA LYS A 93 -18.07 3.75 -2.47
C LYS A 93 -16.65 3.20 -2.29
N GLN A 94 -16.21 2.93 -1.07
CA GLN A 94 -14.86 2.44 -0.81
C GLN A 94 -14.85 1.03 -0.23
N TRP A 95 -13.92 0.22 -0.71
CA TRP A 95 -13.72 -1.16 -0.30
C TRP A 95 -12.33 -1.33 0.28
N CYS A 96 -12.24 -2.13 1.32
CA CYS A 96 -10.96 -2.45 1.94
C CYS A 96 -10.15 -3.30 0.97
N ILE A 97 -8.99 -2.79 0.57
CA ILE A 97 -8.06 -3.50 -0.32
C ILE A 97 -7.52 -4.80 0.26
N TYR A 98 -7.68 -5.06 1.56
CA TYR A 98 -7.17 -6.28 2.17
C TYR A 98 -8.25 -7.34 2.32
N CYS A 99 -9.48 -6.99 2.71
CA CYS A 99 -10.55 -7.96 2.96
C CYS A 99 -11.74 -7.88 2.01
N GLY A 100 -11.73 -6.96 1.04
CA GLY A 100 -12.83 -6.76 0.09
C GLY A 100 -14.11 -6.17 0.67
N LYS A 101 -14.24 -6.05 2.00
CA LYS A 101 -15.46 -5.53 2.63
C LYS A 101 -15.59 -4.02 2.42
N LYS A 102 -16.84 -3.58 2.24
CA LYS A 102 -17.22 -2.17 2.16
C LYS A 102 -16.82 -1.45 3.45
N ILE A 103 -16.26 -0.25 3.32
CA ILE A 103 -15.73 0.49 4.45
C ILE A 103 -16.77 1.50 4.96
N THR A 104 -17.14 1.39 6.23
CA THR A 104 -18.06 2.32 6.91
C THR A 104 -17.36 3.22 7.94
N LYS A 105 -16.14 2.85 8.37
CA LYS A 105 -15.22 3.62 9.21
C LYS A 105 -13.79 3.35 8.70
N ALA A 106 -13.25 4.23 7.87
CA ALA A 106 -12.03 3.95 7.10
C ALA A 106 -10.73 4.38 7.77
N ILE A 107 -9.69 3.59 7.49
CA ILE A 107 -8.31 4.06 7.39
C ILE A 107 -8.08 4.41 5.92
N HIS A 108 -7.62 5.63 5.68
CA HIS A 108 -7.12 6.09 4.39
C HIS A 108 -5.60 6.00 4.47
N ILE A 109 -4.94 5.49 3.43
CA ILE A 109 -3.50 5.66 3.28
C ILE A 109 -3.36 6.62 2.11
N GLU A 110 -3.37 7.91 2.43
CA GLU A 110 -3.02 8.97 1.48
C GLU A 110 -1.50 9.07 1.41
N MET A 111 -0.92 8.94 0.22
CA MET A 111 0.45 9.38 0.03
C MET A 111 0.49 10.89 0.27
N ASN A 112 1.15 11.34 1.34
CA ASN A 112 1.53 12.74 1.44
C ASN A 112 2.79 12.97 0.61
N ASN A 113 2.57 13.27 -0.67
CA ASN A 113 3.60 13.66 -1.63
C ASN A 113 3.64 15.18 -1.82
N ARG A 114 3.00 15.96 -0.94
CA ARG A 114 2.87 17.43 -1.07
C ARG A 114 4.23 18.13 -1.13
N ASN A 115 5.25 17.56 -0.49
CA ASN A 115 6.60 18.11 -0.40
C ASN A 115 7.64 17.31 -1.21
N ASP A 116 7.20 16.30 -1.96
CA ASP A 116 8.09 15.51 -2.82
C ASP A 116 7.99 16.06 -4.26
N ALA A 117 9.03 15.88 -5.09
CA ALA A 117 9.04 16.28 -6.50
C ALA A 117 8.02 15.53 -7.39
N ILE A 118 7.10 14.76 -6.80
CA ILE A 118 6.14 13.89 -7.47
C ILE A 118 4.73 14.44 -7.30
N THR A 119 4.06 14.71 -8.41
CA THR A 119 2.74 15.37 -8.47
C THR A 119 1.55 14.42 -8.32
N THR A 120 1.76 13.11 -8.27
CA THR A 120 0.64 12.15 -8.32
C THR A 120 0.09 11.84 -6.93
N LYS A 121 -1.09 12.39 -6.63
CA LYS A 121 -1.87 11.99 -5.46
C LYS A 121 -2.33 10.55 -5.58
N LYS A 122 -1.97 9.69 -4.62
CA LYS A 122 -2.40 8.29 -4.58
C LYS A 122 -2.95 7.90 -3.21
N THR A 123 -3.94 7.02 -3.22
CA THR A 123 -4.71 6.69 -2.04
C THR A 123 -5.06 5.20 -2.01
N LEU A 124 -5.03 4.61 -0.82
CA LEU A 124 -5.59 3.28 -0.57
C LEU A 124 -6.63 3.33 0.55
N TRP A 125 -7.57 2.40 0.47
CA TRP A 125 -8.68 2.30 1.40
C TRP A 125 -8.58 1.00 2.17
N MET A 126 -8.54 1.08 3.50
CA MET A 126 -8.42 -0.11 4.35
C MET A 126 -9.27 0.01 5.61
N CYS A 127 -9.74 -1.13 6.12
CA CYS A 127 -10.41 -1.18 7.42
C CYS A 127 -9.38 -1.04 8.54
N ARG A 128 -9.78 -0.46 9.69
CA ARG A 128 -8.92 -0.32 10.88
C ARG A 128 -8.26 -1.63 11.30
N LYS A 129 -9.03 -2.72 11.33
CA LYS A 129 -8.53 -4.06 11.68
C LYS A 129 -7.65 -4.73 10.62
N CYS A 130 -7.62 -4.22 9.39
CA CYS A 130 -6.85 -4.81 8.29
C CYS A 130 -5.44 -4.22 8.18
N GLY A 131 -5.23 -2.97 8.60
CA GLY A 131 -3.91 -2.35 8.62
C GLY A 131 -2.89 -3.15 9.42
N PRO A 132 -3.17 -3.44 10.71
CA PRO A 132 -2.24 -4.23 11.52
C PRO A 132 -1.97 -5.63 10.96
N LYS A 133 -2.99 -6.29 10.38
CA LYS A 133 -2.84 -7.62 9.74
C LYS A 133 -1.87 -7.57 8.57
N LEU A 134 -2.10 -6.66 7.63
CA LEU A 134 -1.20 -6.45 6.51
C LEU A 134 0.22 -6.07 6.98
N GLY A 135 0.32 -5.23 8.02
CA GLY A 135 1.61 -4.90 8.63
C GLY A 135 2.35 -6.13 9.16
N ILE A 136 1.66 -7.05 9.84
CA ILE A 136 2.22 -8.32 10.33
C ILE A 136 2.69 -9.20 9.16
N ASP A 137 1.88 -9.34 8.11
CA ASP A 137 2.23 -10.18 6.94
C ASP A 137 3.47 -9.63 6.21
N LEU A 138 3.55 -8.32 6.03
CA LEU A 138 4.71 -7.65 5.44
C LEU A 138 5.99 -7.81 6.29
N HIS A 139 5.86 -7.80 7.61
CA HIS A 139 6.97 -8.05 8.53
C HIS A 139 7.53 -9.45 8.36
N TRP A 140 6.65 -10.45 8.36
CA TRP A 140 7.03 -11.85 8.19
C TRP A 140 7.63 -12.11 6.82
N LYS A 141 7.05 -11.54 5.76
CA LYS A 141 7.57 -11.75 4.42
C LYS A 141 8.96 -11.16 4.22
N ARG A 142 9.23 -9.98 4.79
CA ARG A 142 10.58 -9.37 4.75
C ARG A 142 11.65 -10.32 5.28
N ARG A 143 11.40 -10.96 6.42
CA ARG A 143 12.35 -11.87 7.07
C ARG A 143 12.65 -13.11 6.23
N ASN A 144 11.78 -13.44 5.28
CA ASN A 144 11.84 -14.66 4.48
C ASN A 144 12.07 -14.37 2.99
N LEU A 145 12.42 -13.13 2.61
CA LEU A 145 12.85 -12.84 1.25
C LEU A 145 14.28 -13.35 1.08
N PRO A 146 14.60 -14.09 0.01
CA PRO A 146 15.98 -14.42 -0.31
C PRO A 146 16.76 -13.12 -0.52
N ASN A 147 17.97 -13.07 0.05
CA ASN A 147 18.93 -11.97 -0.13
C ASN A 147 19.24 -11.75 -1.61
#